data_AF-A0A6A7LG65-F1
#
_entry.id   AF-A0A6A7LG65-F1
#
_cell.length_a   1.000
_cell.length_b   1.000
_cell.length_c   1.000
_cell.angle_alpha   90.00
_cell.angle_beta   90.00
_cell.angle_gamma   90.00
#
_symmetry.space_group_name_H-M   'P 1'
#
loop_
_entity.id
_entity.type
_entity.pdbx_description
1 polymer ?
#
loop_
_entity_poly.entity_id
_entity_poly.type
_entity_poly.pdbx_seq_one_letter_code
_entity_poly.pdbx_strand_id
1 'polypeptide(L)'
;MVDKHDGDDEVMFRASDDGGATFTDKINLSNSTNSDSVDAEIASDFNNGVVSWWERNATSNEPMARLSNDNGQTFGPILKLSMNGTIGPS
;
A
#
# COMPACT_ATOMS: atom_id res chain seq x y z
N MET A 1 7.38 -4.44 2.13
CA MET A 1 8.74 -4.12 2.63
C MET A 1 8.89 -2.61 2.64
N VAL A 2 9.69 -2.05 3.54
CA VAL A 2 9.96 -0.60 3.55
C VAL A 2 11.28 -0.32 2.83
N ASP A 3 11.30 0.63 1.90
CA ASP A 3 12.49 1.08 1.15
C ASP A 3 12.56 2.62 1.19
N LYS A 4 13.72 3.25 0.95
CA LYS A 4 13.82 4.72 1.00
C LYS A 4 13.68 5.34 -0.39
N HIS A 5 12.83 6.36 -0.53
CA HIS A 5 12.75 7.21 -1.71
C HIS A 5 12.87 8.68 -1.27
N ASP A 6 13.81 9.42 -1.84
CA ASP A 6 14.10 10.83 -1.49
C ASP A 6 14.38 11.12 0.00
N GLY A 7 14.62 10.09 0.82
CA GLY A 7 14.92 10.18 2.25
C GLY A 7 13.83 9.63 3.16
N ASP A 8 12.62 9.45 2.62
CA ASP A 8 11.44 8.99 3.34
C ASP A 8 11.24 7.48 3.16
N ASP A 9 10.66 6.83 4.18
CA ASP A 9 10.29 5.42 4.13
C ASP A 9 9.06 5.18 3.24
N GLU A 10 9.10 4.15 2.38
CA GLU A 10 8.06 3.83 1.39
C GLU A 10 7.57 2.39 1.53
N VAL A 11 6.26 2.18 1.38
CA VAL A 11 5.66 0.83 1.35
C VAL A 11 5.78 0.23 -0.04
N MET A 12 6.65 -0.76 -0.18
CA MET A 12 6.86 -1.51 -1.40
C MET A 12 6.22 -2.90 -1.33
N PHE A 13 5.70 -3.37 -2.46
CA PHE A 13 5.05 -4.67 -2.60
C PHE A 13 5.66 -5.50 -3.75
N ARG A 14 5.69 -6.82 -3.56
CA ARG A 14 5.97 -7.84 -4.60
C ARG A 14 5.13 -9.06 -4.29
N ALA A 15 4.65 -9.75 -5.32
CA ALA A 15 3.91 -11.01 -5.18
C ALA A 15 4.68 -12.18 -5.77
N SER A 16 4.28 -13.38 -5.36
CA SER A 16 4.70 -14.66 -5.95
C SER A 16 3.44 -15.47 -6.22
N ASP A 17 3.37 -16.10 -7.38
CA ASP A 17 2.31 -17.01 -7.79
C ASP A 17 2.77 -18.49 -7.83
N ASP A 18 4.02 -18.75 -7.47
CA ASP A 18 4.68 -20.05 -7.57
C ASP A 18 5.14 -20.60 -6.20
N GLY A 19 4.46 -20.19 -5.12
CA GLY A 19 4.76 -20.66 -3.77
C GLY A 19 6.02 -20.04 -3.16
N GLY A 20 6.44 -18.87 -3.65
CA GLY A 20 7.58 -18.11 -3.16
C GLY A 20 8.90 -18.45 -3.85
N ALA A 21 8.87 -19.16 -4.98
CA ALA A 21 10.09 -19.50 -5.73
C ALA A 21 10.61 -18.31 -6.54
N THR A 22 9.70 -17.53 -7.14
CA THR A 22 9.99 -16.27 -7.82
C THR A 22 9.06 -15.16 -7.34
N PHE A 23 9.49 -13.91 -7.54
CA PHE A 23 8.71 -12.72 -7.19
C PHE A 23 8.69 -11.76 -8.36
N THR A 24 7.57 -11.05 -8.52
CA THR A 24 7.43 -9.96 -9.47
C THR A 24 8.32 -8.77 -9.10
N ASP A 25 8.42 -7.81 -10.02
CA ASP A 25 9.10 -6.55 -9.78
C ASP A 25 8.45 -5.76 -8.62
N LYS A 26 9.25 -4.90 -7.98
CA LYS A 26 8.76 -4.03 -6.90
C LYS A 26 7.72 -3.04 -7.43
N ILE A 27 6.60 -2.93 -6.72
CA ILE A 27 5.61 -1.87 -6.86
C ILE A 27 5.75 -0.93 -5.66
N ASN A 28 5.91 0.37 -5.89
CA ASN A 28 5.78 1.37 -4.82
C ASN A 28 4.29 1.67 -4.59
N LEU A 29 3.77 1.35 -3.41
CA LEU A 29 2.36 1.57 -3.07
C LEU A 29 2.12 2.97 -2.50
N SER A 30 3.01 3.49 -1.67
CA SER A 30 2.89 4.81 -1.04
C SER A 30 3.18 5.93 -2.02
N ASN A 31 4.35 5.87 -2.67
CA ASN A 31 4.89 6.92 -3.53
C ASN A 31 4.78 8.33 -2.88
N SER A 32 5.20 8.41 -1.62
CA SER A 32 5.17 9.64 -0.82
C SER A 32 6.47 10.42 -1.00
N THR A 33 6.42 11.72 -0.67
CA THR A 33 7.57 12.63 -0.89
C THR A 33 7.85 13.55 0.28
N ASN A 34 7.02 13.51 1.32
CA ASN A 34 7.14 14.36 2.52
C ASN A 34 6.58 13.67 3.77
N SER A 35 6.63 12.34 3.80
CA SER A 35 6.10 11.51 4.87
C SER A 35 6.70 10.12 4.83
N ASP A 36 6.98 9.59 6.02
CA ASP A 36 7.35 8.20 6.19
C ASP A 36 6.10 7.31 6.12
N SER A 37 6.16 6.31 5.26
CA SER A 37 5.15 5.27 5.10
C SER A 37 5.45 4.12 6.07
N VAL A 38 4.70 4.08 7.16
CA VAL A 38 4.96 3.21 8.31
C VAL A 38 3.76 2.33 8.65
N ASP A 39 3.98 1.35 9.54
CA ASP A 39 2.91 0.51 10.12
C ASP A 39 2.04 -0.16 9.05
N ALA A 40 2.69 -0.72 8.03
CA ALA A 40 2.02 -1.38 6.92
C ALA A 40 1.41 -2.73 7.34
N GLU A 41 0.16 -2.97 6.90
CA GLU A 41 -0.60 -4.20 7.10
C GLU A 41 -1.14 -4.72 5.77
N ILE A 42 -1.33 -6.04 5.67
CA ILE A 42 -1.88 -6.68 4.48
C ILE A 42 -2.91 -7.73 4.89
N ALA A 43 -4.02 -7.76 4.15
CA ALA A 43 -5.01 -8.82 4.20
C ALA A 43 -5.42 -9.20 2.78
N SER A 44 -5.73 -10.48 2.56
CA SER A 44 -6.12 -10.99 1.25
C SER A 44 -7.14 -12.10 1.36
N ASP A 45 -8.03 -12.19 0.37
CA ASP A 45 -8.97 -13.29 0.18
C ASP A 45 -9.14 -13.59 -1.32
N PHE A 46 -8.99 -14.85 -1.70
CA PHE A 46 -8.90 -15.30 -3.09
C PHE A 46 -7.95 -14.40 -3.91
N ASN A 47 -8.50 -13.66 -4.89
CA ASN A 47 -7.75 -12.77 -5.76
C ASN A 47 -7.71 -11.32 -5.26
N ASN A 48 -8.40 -11.00 -4.16
CA ASN A 48 -8.48 -9.65 -3.64
C ASN A 48 -7.46 -9.44 -2.52
N GLY A 49 -6.84 -8.27 -2.50
CA GLY A 49 -5.90 -7.86 -1.46
C GLY A 49 -6.12 -6.41 -1.06
N VAL A 50 -5.92 -6.11 0.22
CA VAL A 50 -5.81 -4.74 0.72
C VAL A 50 -4.47 -4.60 1.41
N VAL A 51 -3.77 -3.52 1.10
CA VAL A 51 -2.60 -3.08 1.84
C VAL A 51 -2.93 -1.72 2.43
N SER A 52 -2.78 -1.57 3.74
CA SER A 52 -2.94 -0.31 4.45
C SER A 52 -1.65 0.08 5.14
N TRP A 53 -1.44 1.38 5.33
CA TRP A 53 -0.28 1.94 6.02
C TRP A 53 -0.62 3.32 6.58
N TRP A 54 0.32 3.91 7.31
CA TRP A 54 0.24 5.27 7.80
C TRP A 54 1.27 6.16 7.11
N GLU A 55 0.83 7.31 6.62
CA GLU A 55 1.71 8.40 6.20
C GLU A 55 1.96 9.32 7.39
N ARG A 56 3.19 9.29 7.92
CA ARG A 56 3.56 10.03 9.12
C ARG A 56 4.61 11.08 8.80
N ASN A 57 4.35 12.31 9.22
CA ASN A 57 5.34 13.37 9.25
C ASN A 57 5.23 14.18 10.55
N ALA A 58 5.97 15.29 10.65
CA ALA A 58 6.03 16.08 11.88
C ALA A 58 4.67 16.61 12.37
N THR A 59 3.67 16.73 11.50
CA THR A 59 2.37 17.36 11.83
C THR A 59 1.15 16.51 11.48
N SER A 60 1.33 15.38 10.79
CA SER A 60 0.24 14.53 10.32
C SER A 60 0.55 13.04 10.50
N ASN A 61 -0.52 12.26 10.65
CA ASN A 61 -0.50 10.80 10.70
C ASN A 61 -1.79 10.32 10.02
N GLU A 62 -1.69 9.95 8.74
CA GLU A 62 -2.85 9.68 7.89
C GLU A 62 -2.92 8.20 7.50
N PRO A 63 -4.04 7.50 7.77
CA PRO A 63 -4.23 6.14 7.33
C PRO A 63 -4.54 6.11 5.83
N MET A 64 -3.78 5.30 5.10
CA MET A 64 -3.88 5.09 3.66
C MET A 64 -4.14 3.61 3.35
N ALA A 65 -4.71 3.34 2.18
CA ALA A 65 -4.83 1.99 1.65
C ALA A 65 -4.81 1.95 0.12
N ARG A 66 -4.49 0.77 -0.42
CA ARG A 66 -4.75 0.38 -1.82
C ARG A 66 -5.37 -1.00 -1.86
N LEU A 67 -6.22 -1.21 -2.86
CA LEU A 67 -6.85 -2.49 -3.14
C LEU A 67 -6.31 -3.09 -4.45
N SER A 68 -6.18 -4.40 -4.46
CA SER A 68 -5.93 -5.23 -5.63
C SER A 68 -7.08 -6.23 -5.77
N ASN A 69 -7.43 -6.57 -7.00
CA ASN A 69 -8.40 -7.61 -7.36
C ASN A 69 -7.80 -8.67 -8.30
N ASP A 70 -6.46 -8.72 -8.39
CA ASP A 70 -5.71 -9.54 -9.32
C ASP A 70 -4.47 -10.21 -8.67
N ASN A 71 -4.61 -10.67 -7.42
CA ASN A 71 -3.53 -11.32 -6.64
C ASN A 71 -2.31 -10.41 -6.37
N GLY A 72 -2.52 -9.09 -6.28
CA GLY A 72 -1.45 -8.12 -6.02
C GLY A 72 -0.60 -7.79 -7.24
N GLN A 73 -1.01 -8.21 -8.45
CA GLN A 73 -0.29 -7.87 -9.68
C GLN A 73 -0.45 -6.38 -10.03
N THR A 74 -1.62 -5.80 -9.75
CA THR A 74 -1.87 -4.36 -9.83
C THR A 74 -2.63 -3.86 -8.61
N PHE A 75 -2.53 -2.55 -8.36
CA PHE A 75 -3.25 -1.88 -7.30
C PHE A 75 -3.98 -0.67 -7.84
N GLY A 76 -5.19 -0.45 -7.33
CA GLY A 76 -5.98 0.74 -7.58
C GLY A 76 -5.35 2.03 -7.00
N PRO A 77 -6.08 3.15 -7.07
CA PRO A 77 -5.62 4.43 -6.52
C PRO A 77 -5.45 4.37 -4.99
N ILE A 78 -4.64 5.29 -4.45
CA ILE A 78 -4.52 5.50 -3.00
C ILE A 78 -5.86 5.97 -2.44
N LEU A 79 -6.29 5.34 -1.35
CA LEU A 79 -7.46 5.70 -0.57
C LEU A 79 -7.02 6.25 0.78
N LYS A 80 -7.41 7.49 1.10
CA LYS A 80 -7.24 8.07 2.44
C LYS A 80 -8.42 7.66 3.31
N LEU A 81 -8.15 6.99 4.44
CA LEU A 81 -9.18 6.43 5.32
C LEU A 81 -9.62 7.41 6.42
N SER A 82 -9.02 8.60 6.51
CA SER A 82 -9.26 9.61 7.56
C SER A 82 -10.26 10.71 7.21
N MET A 83 -11.16 10.50 6.25
CA MET A 83 -12.21 11.48 5.91
C MET A 83 -13.61 10.89 6.06
N ASN A 84 -14.54 11.67 6.63
CA ASN A 84 -15.99 11.40 6.68
C ASN A 84 -16.63 11.47 5.27
N GLY A 85 -16.05 10.79 4.30
CA GLY A 85 -16.57 10.65 2.93
C GLY A 85 -17.00 9.22 2.71
N THR A 86 -18.26 9.03 2.33
CA THR A 86 -18.83 7.75 1.94
C THR A 86 -17.88 7.00 1.01
N ILE A 87 -17.52 5.76 1.36
CA ILE A 87 -16.98 4.80 0.39
C ILE A 87 -18.14 4.54 -0.58
N GLY A 88 -18.23 5.35 -1.63
CA GLY A 88 -19.27 5.23 -2.64
C GLY A 88 -19.16 3.85 -3.29
N PRO A 89 -20.28 3.18 -3.56
CA PRO A 89 -20.27 1.88 -4.22
C PRO A 89 -19.80 2.07 -5.67
N SER A 90 -19.08 1.05 -6.15
CA SER A 90 -18.60 0.85 -7.51
C SER A 90 -19.69 0.98 -8.59
#